data_AF-A0A3P8GQ24-F1
#
_entry.id   AF-A0A3P8GQ24-F1
#
_cell.length_a   1.000
_cell.length_b   1.000
_cell.length_c   1.000
_cell.angle_alpha   90.00
_cell.angle_beta   90.00
_cell.angle_gamma   90.00
#
_symmetry.space_group_name_H-M   'P 1'
#
loop_
_entity.id
_entity.type
_entity.pdbx_description
1 polymer ?
#
loop_
_entity_poly.entity_id
_entity_poly.type
_entity_poly.pdbx_seq_one_letter_code
_entity_poly.pdbx_strand_id
1 'polypeptide(L)' 'MIKIPKKGDLSNCDNYRGITLLSIPGKVFNSVLLNRMEDSVDVQLRDQQAGF' A
#
# COMPACT_ATOMS: atom_id res chain seq x y z
N MET A 1 -8.12 13.15 -0.88
CA MET A 1 -6.85 12.71 -1.50
C MET A 1 -5.76 13.64 -1.04
N ILE A 2 -4.69 13.12 -0.43
CA ILE A 2 -3.55 13.91 0.05
C ILE A 2 -2.38 13.65 -0.91
N LYS A 3 -1.67 14.70 -1.33
CA LYS A 3 -0.51 14.59 -2.21
C LYS A 3 0.76 14.45 -1.37
N ILE A 4 1.52 13.39 -1.58
CA ILE A 4 2.84 13.16 -0.96
C ILE A 4 3.90 13.27 -2.06
N PRO A 5 4.97 14.05 -1.86
CA PRO A 5 6.07 14.12 -2.83
C PRO A 5 6.80 12.78 -2.91
N LYS A 6 7.02 12.29 -4.13
CA LYS A 6 7.94 11.19 -4.45
C LYS A 6 9.35 11.77 -4.59
N LYS A 7 10.37 10.90 -4.65
CA LYS A 7 11.74 11.30 -4.97
C LYS A 7 11.81 11.91 -6.38
N GLY A 8 12.52 13.03 -6.54
CA GLY A 8 12.66 13.73 -7.81
C GLY A 8 12.57 15.25 -7.63
N ASP A 9 12.40 15.97 -8.73
CA ASP A 9 12.17 17.42 -8.72
C ASP A 9 10.77 17.76 -8.20
N LEU A 10 10.69 18.57 -7.15
CA LEU A 10 9.43 18.99 -6.53
C LEU A 10 8.66 20.01 -7.39
N SER A 11 9.30 20.64 -8.38
CA SER A 11 8.63 21.53 -9.32
C SER A 11 7.78 20.78 -10.36
N ASN A 12 8.08 19.49 -10.59
CA ASN A 12 7.32 18.64 -11.50
C ASN A 12 6.12 18.01 -10.78
N CYS A 13 4.91 18.35 -11.24
CA CYS A 13 3.64 17.83 -10.71
C CYS A 13 3.52 16.30 -10.74
N ASP A 14 4.15 15.61 -11.69
CA ASP A 14 4.10 14.14 -11.83
C ASP A 14 4.83 13.41 -10.68
N ASN A 15 5.73 14.13 -9.99
CA ASN A 15 6.45 13.63 -8.83
C ASN A 15 5.58 13.63 -7.56
N TYR A 16 4.28 13.94 -7.63
CA TYR A 16 3.38 13.81 -6.48
C TYR A 16 2.54 12.53 -6.58
N ARG A 17 2.49 11.76 -5.49
CA ARG A 17 1.62 10.60 -5.34
C ARG A 17 0.39 11.00 -4.55
N GLY A 18 -0.79 10.69 -5.06
CA GLY A 18 -2.01 10.74 -4.27
C GLY A 18 -2.10 9.56 -3.31
N ILE A 19 -2.44 9.83 -2.06
CA ILE A 19 -2.88 8.82 -1.11
C ILE A 19 -4.31 9.12 -0.65
N THR A 20 -5.01 8.07 -0.27
CA THR A 20 -6.31 8.15 0.39
C THR A 20 -6.15 7.63 1.81
N LEU A 21 -6.56 8.42 2.80
CA LEU A 21 -6.59 7.96 4.18
C LEU A 21 -7.88 7.17 4.41
N LEU A 22 -7.72 5.98 4.97
CA LEU A 22 -8.84 5.22 5.52
C LEU A 22 -9.21 5.77 6.90
N SER A 23 -10.50 5.72 7.22
CA SER A 23 -10.98 5.92 8.58
C SER A 23 -10.36 4.88 9.53
N ILE A 24 -10.34 5.17 10.83
CA ILE A 24 -9.87 4.23 11.87
C ILE A 24 -10.53 2.84 11.72
N PRO A 25 -11.87 2.70 11.63
CA PRO A 25 -12.49 1.40 11.43
C PRO A 25 -12.08 0.75 10.09
N GLY A 26 -11.90 1.54 9.03
CA GLY A 26 -11.44 1.02 7.73
C GLY A 26 -10.02 0.43 7.80
N LYS A 27 -9.11 1.06 8.56
CA LYS A 27 -7.75 0.53 8.79
C LYS A 27 -7.80 -0.79 9.55
N VAL A 28 -8.57 -0.85 10.64
CA VAL A 28 -8.72 -2.06 11.45
C VAL A 28 -9.31 -3.20 10.62
N PHE A 29 -10.37 -2.92 9.85
CA PHE A 29 -10.98 -3.90 8.97
C PHE A 29 -10.00 -4.42 7.92
N ASN A 30 -9.24 -3.53 7.28
CA ASN A 30 -8.23 -3.92 6.30
C ASN A 30 -7.14 -4.81 6.91
N SER A 31 -6.63 -4.49 8.11
CA SER A 31 -5.65 -5.33 8.81
C SER A 31 -6.21 -6.72 9.13
N VAL A 32 -7.47 -6.81 9.56
CA VAL A 32 -8.11 -8.11 9.82
C VAL A 32 -8.24 -8.95 8.54
N LEU A 33 -8.57 -8.32 7.41
CA LEU A 33 -8.63 -9.01 6.13
C LEU A 33 -7.26 -9.49 5.66
N LEU A 34 -6.25 -8.63 5.72
CA LEU A 34 -4.88 -8.96 5.33
C LEU A 34 -4.35 -10.15 6.15
N ASN A 35 -4.46 -10.12 7.47
CA ASN A 35 -4.01 -11.20 8.34
C ASN A 35 -4.71 -12.54 8.08
N ARG A 36 -5.93 -12.53 7.52
CA ARG A 36 -6.65 -13.77 7.17
C ARG A 36 -6.20 -14.35 5.82
N MET A 37 -5.70 -13.50 4.93
CA MET A 37 -5.30 -13.89 3.58
C MET A 37 -3.80 -14.16 3.48
N GLU A 38 -3.01 -13.64 4.43
CA GLU A 38 -1.54 -13.72 4.46
C GLU A 38 -1.00 -15.12 4.17
N ASP A 39 -1.41 -16.13 4.95
CA ASP A 39 -0.94 -17.51 4.76
C ASP A 39 -1.22 -18.06 3.35
N SER A 40 -2.38 -17.70 2.78
CA SER A 40 -2.77 -18.17 1.44
C SER A 40 -2.02 -17.46 0.33
N VAL A 41 -1.74 -16.17 0.51
CA VAL A 41 -0.98 -15.34 -0.43
C VAL A 41 0.50 -15.72 -0.41
N ASP A 42 1.08 -15.90 0.77
CA ASP A 42 2.48 -16.26 0.96
C ASP A 42 2.82 -17.61 0.32
N VAL A 43 1.94 -18.60 0.44
CA VAL A 43 2.13 -19.92 -0.20
C VAL A 43 2.18 -19.80 -1.73
N GLN A 44 1.44 -18.87 -2.32
CA GLN A 44 1.40 -18.69 -3.78
C GLN A 44 2.57 -17.88 -4.34
N LEU A 45 3.17 -16.99 -3.55
CA LEU A 45 4.19 -16.03 -4.00
C LEU A 45 5.66 -16.50 -3.83
N ARG A 46 5.88 -17.57 -3.06
CA ARG A 46 7.14 -17.87 -2.36
C ARG A 46 8.42 -18.09 -3.18
N ASP A 47 8.34 -18.26 -4.50
CA ASP A 47 9.53 -18.61 -5.30
C ASP A 47 10.00 -17.53 -6.29
N GLN A 48 9.15 -16.58 -6.70
CA GLN A 48 9.51 -15.58 -7.73
C GLN A 48 9.34 -14.12 -7.30
N GLN A 49 8.71 -13.87 -6.15
CA GLN A 49 8.43 -12.51 -5.69
C GLN A 49 9.35 -12.09 -4.55
N ALA A 50 10.09 -11.00 -4.76
CA ALA A 50 10.90 -10.34 -3.74
C ALA A 50 10.33 -8.94 -3.45
N GLY A 51 9.42 -8.88 -2.47
CA GLY A 51 8.71 -7.67 -2.08
C GLY A 51 7.22 -7.95 -1.81
N PHE A 52 6.51 -6.93 -1.32
CA PHE A 52 5.05 -6.91 -1.40
C PHE A 52 4.60 -6.84 -2.87
#